data_AF-A0A7J8I9Z6-F1
#
_entry.id   AF-A0A7J8I9Z6-F1
#
_cell.length_a   1.000
_cell.length_b   1.000
_cell.length_c   1.000
_cell.angle_alpha   90.00
_cell.angle_beta   90.00
_cell.angle_gamma   90.00
#
_symmetry.space_group_name_H-M   'P 1'
#
loop_
_entity.id
_entity.type
_entity.pdbx_description
1 polymer ?
#
loop_
_entity_poly.entity_id
_entity_poly.type
_entity_poly.pdbx_seq_one_letter_code
_entity_poly.pdbx_strand_id
1 'polypeptide(L)'
;MVFSWREGPGAWRLLLSLLLFPIWEAGSGQVHYSIPEEAKHGTFVGRIAQDLGLELAELVPRLFRVASKGHGDLLEVNLQNGILFVNSRIDREELCGRSLECSIHLEVIVERPLQVFHVEVERAHQIQI
;
A
#
# COMPACT_ATOMS: atom_id res chain seq x y z
N MET A 1 -22.85 -12.85 48.94
CA MET A 1 -24.17 -12.98 48.27
C MET A 1 -23.94 -12.75 46.79
N VAL A 2 -24.35 -13.73 46.00
CA VAL A 2 -24.03 -13.94 44.58
C VAL A 2 -24.51 -12.77 43.73
N PHE A 3 -23.64 -12.25 42.86
CA PHE A 3 -24.01 -11.24 41.85
C PHE A 3 -25.02 -11.85 40.89
N SER A 4 -26.30 -11.57 41.11
CA SER A 4 -27.39 -11.93 40.22
C SER A 4 -27.34 -11.02 38.99
N TRP A 5 -26.79 -11.54 37.89
CA TRP A 5 -27.00 -10.96 36.58
C TRP A 5 -28.47 -11.17 36.20
N ARG A 6 -29.25 -10.08 36.22
CA ARG A 6 -30.64 -10.07 35.75
C ARG A 6 -30.60 -9.89 34.24
N GLU A 7 -30.83 -10.98 33.51
CA GLU A 7 -30.99 -10.99 32.06
C GLU A 7 -32.20 -10.13 31.68
N GLY A 8 -31.94 -8.89 31.27
CA GLY A 8 -32.95 -7.96 30.75
C GLY A 8 -32.94 -7.95 29.22
N PRO A 9 -34.09 -7.78 28.56
CA PRO A 9 -34.20 -7.76 27.09
C PRO A 9 -33.41 -6.64 26.38
N GLY A 10 -32.89 -5.67 27.14
CA GLY A 10 -31.94 -4.67 26.64
C GLY A 10 -30.52 -5.20 26.42
N ALA A 11 -30.10 -6.23 27.15
CA ALA A 11 -28.78 -6.85 26.98
C ALA A 11 -28.67 -7.56 25.62
N TRP A 12 -29.74 -8.23 25.19
CA TRP A 12 -29.82 -8.87 23.87
C TRP A 12 -29.74 -7.87 22.72
N ARG A 13 -30.36 -6.68 22.88
CA ARG A 13 -30.27 -5.58 21.90
C ARG A 13 -28.87 -4.98 21.80
N LEU A 14 -28.17 -4.84 22.93
CA LEU A 14 -26.79 -4.37 22.96
C LEU A 14 -25.84 -5.41 22.34
N LEU A 15 -26.03 -6.70 22.63
CA LEU A 15 -25.30 -7.81 22.01
C LEU A 15 -25.50 -7.84 20.48
N LEU A 16 -26.74 -7.67 20.00
CA LEU A 16 -27.07 -7.56 18.57
C LEU A 16 -26.41 -6.33 17.92
N SER A 17 -26.36 -5.19 18.61
CA SER A 17 -25.67 -4.00 18.08
C SER A 17 -24.15 -4.15 18.03
N LEU A 18 -23.56 -4.92 18.96
CA LEU A 18 -22.13 -5.22 18.98
C LEU A 18 -21.74 -6.20 17.86
N LEU A 19 -22.65 -7.12 17.50
CA LEU A 19 -22.52 -8.04 16.37
C LEU A 19 -22.59 -7.34 14.99
N LEU A 20 -23.14 -6.12 14.93
CA LEU A 20 -23.26 -5.32 13.71
C LEU A 20 -22.12 -4.31 13.53
N PHE A 21 -21.16 -4.22 14.46
CA PHE A 21 -19.96 -3.43 14.21
C PHE A 21 -19.16 -4.10 13.09
N PRO A 22 -18.96 -3.44 11.93
CA PRO A 22 -18.02 -3.95 10.96
C PRO A 22 -16.65 -3.99 11.63
N ILE A 23 -16.07 -5.19 11.68
CA ILE A 23 -14.65 -5.36 11.93
C ILE A 23 -13.98 -4.55 10.82
N TRP A 24 -13.39 -3.40 11.17
CA TRP A 24 -12.51 -2.70 10.25
C TRP A 24 -11.33 -3.63 10.01
N GLU A 25 -11.41 -4.38 8.91
CA GLU A 25 -10.27 -5.08 8.34
C GLU A 25 -9.24 -4.01 8.02
N ALA A 26 -8.31 -3.78 8.96
CA ALA A 26 -7.07 -3.10 8.68
C ALA A 26 -6.26 -4.04 7.78
N GLY A 27 -6.62 -4.06 6.50
CA GLY A 27 -5.90 -4.82 5.49
C GLY A 27 -4.48 -4.30 5.45
N SER A 28 -3.53 -5.08 5.99
CA SER A 28 -2.12 -4.97 5.61
C SER A 28 -2.02 -5.50 4.18
N GLY A 29 -2.50 -4.70 3.23
CA GLY A 29 -2.49 -5.01 1.81
C GLY A 29 -1.05 -5.01 1.33
N GLN A 30 -0.50 -6.19 1.11
CA GLN A 30 0.70 -6.33 0.30
C GLN A 30 0.29 -5.98 -1.13
N VAL A 31 0.76 -4.83 -1.62
CA VAL A 31 0.41 -4.34 -2.95
C VAL A 31 1.48 -4.81 -3.93
N HIS A 32 1.03 -5.43 -5.01
CA HIS A 32 1.90 -5.92 -6.08
C HIS A 32 1.64 -5.11 -7.35
N TYR A 33 2.68 -4.53 -7.91
CA TYR A 33 2.64 -3.86 -9.21
C TYR A 33 3.54 -4.55 -10.21
N SER A 34 3.21 -4.38 -11.48
CA SER A 34 4.04 -4.84 -12.58
C SER A 34 4.43 -3.70 -13.50
N ILE A 35 5.70 -3.67 -13.90
CA ILE A 35 6.27 -2.60 -14.75
C ILE A 35 6.97 -3.24 -15.95
N PRO A 36 6.90 -2.63 -17.16
CA PRO A 36 7.69 -3.08 -18.31
C PRO A 36 9.20 -3.00 -18.05
N GLU A 37 9.96 -3.89 -18.70
CA GLU A 37 11.42 -3.98 -18.49
C GLU A 37 12.19 -2.69 -18.82
N GLU A 38 11.69 -1.87 -19.76
CA GLU A 38 12.28 -0.61 -20.19
C GLU A 38 11.39 0.59 -19.82
N ALA A 39 11.06 0.71 -18.55
CA ALA A 39 10.28 1.84 -18.08
C ALA A 39 11.10 3.14 -18.11
N LYS A 40 10.56 4.14 -18.80
CA LYS A 40 11.14 5.47 -18.90
C LYS A 40 10.73 6.32 -17.70
N HIS A 41 11.45 7.41 -17.48
CA HIS A 41 11.02 8.43 -16.53
C HIS A 41 9.58 8.87 -16.84
N GLY A 42 8.74 8.96 -15.83
CA GLY A 42 7.32 9.30 -15.92
C GLY A 42 6.41 8.13 -16.30
N THR A 43 6.92 6.91 -16.48
CA THR A 43 6.05 5.73 -16.72
C THR A 43 5.13 5.50 -15.53
N PHE A 44 3.83 5.36 -15.83
CA PHE A 44 2.80 5.01 -14.86
C PHE A 44 2.98 3.58 -14.35
N VAL A 45 2.88 3.39 -13.03
CA VAL A 45 2.96 2.08 -12.39
C VAL A 45 1.62 1.66 -11.81
N GLY A 46 1.00 2.53 -11.00
CA GLY A 46 -0.21 2.18 -10.27
C GLY A 46 -0.78 3.32 -9.43
N ARG A 47 -2.00 3.12 -8.91
CA ARG A 47 -2.72 4.09 -8.07
C ARG A 47 -2.55 3.75 -6.59
N ILE A 48 -1.36 4.01 -6.07
CA ILE A 48 -0.97 3.58 -4.72
C ILE A 48 -1.86 4.14 -3.59
N ALA A 49 -2.32 5.39 -3.71
CA ALA A 49 -3.21 5.96 -2.70
C ALA A 49 -4.55 5.22 -2.66
N GLN A 50 -5.11 4.90 -3.83
CA GLN A 50 -6.38 4.19 -3.94
C GLN A 50 -6.26 2.75 -3.43
N ASP A 51 -5.19 2.05 -3.82
CA ASP A 51 -4.98 0.65 -3.45
C ASP A 51 -4.71 0.48 -1.94
N LEU A 52 -4.15 1.51 -1.29
CA LEU A 52 -3.98 1.59 0.16
C LEU A 52 -5.20 2.16 0.90
N GLY A 53 -6.26 2.57 0.17
CA GLY A 53 -7.46 3.17 0.76
C GLY A 53 -7.24 4.55 1.40
N LEU A 54 -6.23 5.29 0.95
CA LEU A 54 -5.89 6.63 1.43
C LEU A 54 -6.52 7.71 0.53
N GLU A 55 -7.09 8.74 1.14
CA GLU A 55 -7.58 9.90 0.41
C GLU A 55 -6.42 10.81 -0.05
N LEU A 56 -6.53 11.40 -1.24
CA LEU A 56 -5.49 12.29 -1.79
C LEU A 56 -5.21 13.49 -0.89
N ALA A 57 -6.26 14.02 -0.26
CA ALA A 57 -6.15 15.15 0.68
C ALA A 57 -5.35 14.79 1.94
N GLU A 58 -5.24 13.50 2.26
CA GLU A 58 -4.52 13.02 3.44
C GLU A 58 -3.04 12.74 3.17
N LEU A 59 -2.62 12.55 1.92
CA LEU A 59 -1.24 12.16 1.59
C LEU A 59 -0.21 13.17 2.11
N VAL A 60 -0.46 14.47 1.88
CA VAL A 60 0.42 15.56 2.32
C VAL A 60 0.42 15.72 3.85
N PRO A 61 -0.73 15.90 4.55
CA PRO A 61 -0.73 16.09 5.99
C PRO A 61 -0.23 14.85 6.75
N ARG A 62 -0.45 13.65 6.22
CA ARG A 62 0.05 12.41 6.84
C ARG A 62 1.52 12.10 6.54
N LEU A 63 2.21 12.96 5.77
CA LEU A 63 3.62 12.80 5.39
C LEU A 63 3.86 11.47 4.68
N PHE A 64 3.05 11.21 3.65
CA PHE A 64 3.20 10.04 2.80
C PHE A 64 4.50 10.11 2.02
N ARG A 65 5.34 9.07 2.12
CA ARG A 65 6.59 8.94 1.38
C ARG A 65 6.85 7.49 0.97
N VAL A 66 7.62 7.32 -0.10
CA VAL A 66 8.07 6.01 -0.58
C VAL A 66 9.58 5.92 -0.37
N ALA A 67 10.05 4.78 0.13
CA ALA A 67 11.45 4.47 0.28
C ALA A 67 11.77 3.16 -0.46
N SER A 68 12.90 3.12 -1.18
CA SER A 68 13.40 1.90 -1.81
C SER A 68 14.65 1.40 -1.09
N LYS A 69 14.72 0.09 -0.89
CA LYS A 69 15.88 -0.54 -0.23
C LYS A 69 17.04 -0.66 -1.22
N GLY A 70 18.02 0.24 -1.11
CA GLY A 70 19.31 0.12 -1.80
C GLY A 70 19.38 0.65 -3.23
N HIS A 71 18.25 1.06 -3.81
CA HIS A 71 18.21 1.48 -5.22
C HIS A 71 17.87 2.97 -5.44
N GLY A 72 17.78 3.78 -4.39
CA GLY A 72 17.50 5.22 -4.51
C GLY A 72 16.07 5.53 -4.97
N ASP A 73 15.82 6.77 -5.40
CA ASP A 73 14.49 7.27 -5.78
C ASP A 73 14.07 6.81 -7.20
N LEU A 74 14.12 5.50 -7.49
CA LEU A 74 13.67 4.94 -8.78
C LEU A 74 12.18 5.13 -9.01
N LEU A 75 11.40 5.01 -7.94
CA LEU A 75 9.95 5.04 -7.96
C LEU A 75 9.51 6.12 -6.98
N GLU A 76 8.63 6.98 -7.44
CA GLU A 76 8.15 8.13 -6.70
C GLU A 76 6.63 8.23 -6.81
N VAL A 77 6.01 8.80 -5.79
CA VAL A 77 4.57 9.03 -5.74
C VAL A 77 4.26 10.50 -6.00
N ASN A 78 3.32 10.76 -6.88
CA ASN A 78 2.78 12.09 -7.05
C ASN A 78 1.67 12.30 -6.02
N LEU A 79 1.93 13.15 -5.02
CA LEU A 79 0.99 13.43 -3.93
C LEU A 79 -0.29 14.16 -4.38
N GLN A 80 -0.29 14.78 -5.56
CA GLN A 80 -1.48 15.48 -6.09
C GLN A 80 -2.54 14.51 -6.61
N ASN A 81 -2.12 13.36 -7.16
CA ASN A 81 -3.03 12.40 -7.79
C ASN A 81 -2.91 10.97 -7.22
N GLY A 82 -1.98 10.73 -6.29
CA GLY A 82 -1.78 9.46 -5.60
C GLY A 82 -1.23 8.34 -6.51
N ILE A 83 -0.52 8.70 -7.57
CA ILE A 83 0.02 7.78 -8.56
C ILE A 83 1.49 7.49 -8.29
N LEU A 84 1.86 6.21 -8.32
CA LEU A 84 3.24 5.75 -8.35
C LEU A 84 3.76 5.78 -9.79
N PHE A 85 4.90 6.42 -9.99
CA PHE A 85 5.55 6.56 -11.30
C PHE A 85 7.06 6.34 -11.20
N VAL A 86 7.68 6.10 -12.35
CA VAL A 86 9.13 5.91 -12.46
C VAL A 86 9.84 7.26 -12.47
N ASN A 87 10.67 7.52 -11.46
CA ASN A 87 11.47 8.75 -11.36
C ASN A 87 12.88 8.61 -11.96
N SER A 88 13.48 7.44 -11.97
CA SER A 88 14.75 7.20 -12.68
C SER A 88 14.61 6.05 -13.65
N ARG A 89 15.33 6.10 -14.78
CA ARG A 89 15.30 5.01 -15.78
C ARG A 89 15.62 3.68 -15.10
N ILE A 90 14.81 2.66 -15.41
CA ILE A 90 14.97 1.33 -14.84
C ILE A 90 15.92 0.55 -15.76
N ASP A 91 17.22 0.57 -15.44
CA ASP A 91 18.23 -0.20 -16.19
C ASP A 91 18.38 -1.60 -15.57
N ARG A 92 18.13 -2.64 -16.36
CA ARG A 92 18.13 -4.06 -15.92
C ARG A 92 19.43 -4.47 -15.22
N GLU A 93 20.55 -3.98 -15.73
CA GLU A 93 21.89 -4.36 -15.27
C GLU A 93 22.23 -3.80 -13.90
N GLU A 94 21.74 -2.60 -13.58
CA GLU A 94 21.99 -1.92 -12.31
C GLU A 94 21.13 -2.50 -11.17
N LEU A 95 19.88 -2.87 -11.48
CA LEU A 95 18.93 -3.35 -10.47
C LEU A 95 19.09 -4.84 -10.13
N CYS A 96 19.14 -5.68 -11.16
CA CYS A 96 19.02 -7.13 -10.98
C CYS A 96 20.15 -7.91 -11.64
N GLY A 97 21.12 -7.23 -12.25
CA GLY A 97 22.29 -7.82 -12.87
C GLY A 97 21.93 -8.95 -13.84
N ARG A 98 22.21 -10.19 -13.44
CA ARG A 98 21.98 -11.42 -14.23
C ARG A 98 20.80 -12.27 -13.75
N SER A 99 20.02 -11.80 -12.78
CA SER A 99 18.88 -12.55 -12.26
C SER A 99 17.72 -12.60 -13.26
N LEU A 100 17.08 -13.77 -13.36
CA LEU A 100 15.91 -14.00 -14.22
C LEU A 100 14.64 -13.39 -13.62
N GLU A 101 14.48 -13.48 -12.30
CA GLU A 101 13.45 -12.77 -11.54
C GLU A 101 14.03 -11.51 -10.91
N CYS A 102 13.25 -10.43 -10.97
CA CYS A 102 13.65 -9.13 -10.45
C CYS A 102 12.41 -8.45 -9.88
N SER A 103 12.44 -8.30 -8.57
CA SER A 103 11.46 -7.58 -7.78
C SER A 103 12.16 -6.39 -7.14
N ILE A 104 11.48 -5.24 -7.15
CA ILE A 104 11.90 -4.06 -6.41
C ILE A 104 11.04 -4.00 -5.16
N HIS A 105 11.68 -4.06 -3.99
CA HIS A 105 11.01 -3.91 -2.72
C HIS A 105 10.95 -2.43 -2.34
N LEU A 106 9.74 -1.95 -2.11
CA LEU A 106 9.43 -0.60 -1.68
C LEU A 106 8.74 -0.63 -0.32
N GLU A 107 9.04 0.38 0.48
CA GLU A 107 8.37 0.67 1.73
C GLU A 107 7.63 1.99 1.61
N VAL A 108 6.31 1.95 1.75
CA VAL A 108 5.48 3.14 1.81
C VAL A 108 5.30 3.50 3.27
N ILE A 109 5.70 4.72 3.63
CA ILE A 109 5.67 5.20 5.02
C ILE A 109 4.69 6.35 5.10
N VAL A 110 3.74 6.24 6.02
CA VAL A 110 2.80 7.29 6.40
C VAL A 110 3.12 7.65 7.83
N GLU A 111 3.52 8.89 8.16
CA GLU A 111 4.01 9.19 9.51
C GLU A 111 2.90 9.48 10.54
N ARG A 112 1.70 9.92 10.10
CA ARG A 112 0.62 10.36 11.00
C ARG A 112 -0.73 9.69 10.72
N PRO A 113 -1.11 8.60 11.43
CA PRO A 113 -0.30 7.79 12.35
C PRO A 113 0.74 6.97 11.58
N LEU A 114 1.82 6.58 12.27
CA LEU A 114 2.91 5.82 11.67
C LEU A 114 2.39 4.47 11.15
N GLN A 115 2.43 4.30 9.83
CA GLN A 115 2.07 3.07 9.13
C GLN A 115 3.13 2.81 8.05
N VAL A 116 3.52 1.54 7.92
CA VAL A 116 4.48 1.09 6.92
C VAL A 116 3.83 -0.01 6.10
N PHE A 117 3.78 0.16 4.79
CA PHE A 117 3.28 -0.83 3.84
C PHE A 117 4.42 -1.35 3.00
N HIS A 118 4.46 -2.66 2.82
CA HIS A 118 5.42 -3.32 1.93
C HIS A 118 4.79 -3.46 0.56
N VAL A 119 5.45 -2.90 -0.45
CA VAL A 119 5.01 -2.91 -1.84
C VAL A 119 6.07 -3.60 -2.66
N GLU A 120 5.66 -4.60 -3.43
CA GLU A 120 6.54 -5.32 -4.33
C GLU A 120 6.21 -4.95 -5.76
N VAL A 121 7.25 -4.57 -6.50
CA VAL A 121 7.12 -4.21 -7.90
C VAL A 121 7.90 -5.21 -8.71
N GLU A 122 7.17 -6.09 -9.38
CA GLU A 122 7.73 -7.11 -10.25
C GLU A 122 7.90 -6.57 -11.67
N ARG A 123 8.89 -7.09 -12.40
CA ARG A 123 8.97 -6.84 -13.83
C ARG A 123 7.94 -7.72 -14.55
N ALA A 124 6.96 -7.12 -15.22
CA ALA A 124 6.08 -7.88 -16.10
C ALA A 124 6.88 -8.33 -17.32
N HIS A 125 6.90 -9.63 -17.58
CA HIS A 125 7.29 -10.19 -18.86
C HIS A 125 6.16 -9.93 -19.87
N GLN A 126 6.01 -8.68 -20.31
CA GLN A 126 5.09 -8.25 -21.37
C GLN A 126 3.78 -9.05 -21.43
N ILE A 127 3.04 -9.14 -20.33
CA ILE A 127 1.66 -9.64 -20.38
C ILE A 127 0.82 -8.44 -20.77
N GLN A 128 0.60 -8.32 -22.08
CA GLN A 128 -0.47 -7.50 -22.64
C GLN A 128 -1.79 -7.95 -22.01
N ILE A 129 -2.46 -7.03 -21.32
CA ILE A 129 -3.90 -7.14 -21.02
C ILE A 129 -4.65 -6.77 -22.29
#